data_AF-A0A2E6KR08-F1
#
_entry.id   AF-A0A2E6KR08-F1
#
_cell.length_a   1.000
_cell.length_b   1.000
_cell.length_c   1.000
_cell.angle_alpha   90.00
_cell.angle_beta   90.00
_cell.angle_gamma   90.00
#
_symmetry.space_group_name_H-M   'P 1'
#
loop_
_entity.id
_entity.type
_entity.pdbx_description
1 polymer ?
#
loop_
_entity_poly.entity_id
_entity_poly.type
_entity_poly.pdbx_seq_one_letter_code
_entity_poly.pdbx_strand_id
1 'polypeptide(L)' 'MPALVQYFMYRNLDVSTVKELVKHWAPEKEEFDKKSKHLALEDIRDSINELKFYRKHFFNI' A
#
# COMPACT_ATOMS: atom_id res chain seq x y z
N MET A 1 -17.62 5.42 -11.77
CA MET A 1 -17.22 4.68 -12.98
C MET A 1 -17.83 3.27 -12.96
N PRO A 2 -19.02 3.07 -13.54
CA PRO A 2 -19.73 1.78 -13.48
C PRO A 2 -18.96 0.63 -14.15
N ALA A 3 -18.29 0.92 -15.28
CA ALA A 3 -17.52 -0.07 -16.02
C ALA A 3 -16.35 -0.65 -15.22
N LEU A 4 -15.66 0.17 -14.42
CA LEU A 4 -14.55 -0.33 -13.59
C LEU A 4 -15.03 -1.25 -12.47
N VAL A 5 -16.16 -0.93 -11.84
CA VAL A 5 -16.74 -1.76 -10.77
C VAL A 5 -17.15 -3.15 -11.29
N GLN A 6 -17.56 -3.25 -12.56
CA GLN A 6 -17.85 -4.54 -13.20
C GLN A 6 -16.59 -5.30 -13.61
N TYR A 7 -15.48 -4.60 -13.87
CA TYR A 7 -14.21 -5.20 -14.29
C TYR A 7 -13.39 -5.76 -13.12
N PHE A 8 -13.45 -5.11 -11.96
CA PHE A 8 -12.72 -5.54 -10.76
C PHE A 8 -13.58 -6.40 -9.84
N MET A 9 -12.93 -7.18 -8.98
CA MET A 9 -13.60 -7.81 -7.86
C MET A 9 -14.09 -6.74 -6.87
N TYR A 10 -15.17 -7.03 -6.13
CA TYR A 10 -15.76 -6.09 -5.16
C TYR A 10 -14.84 -5.67 -4.00
N ARG A 11 -13.71 -6.38 -3.78
CA ARG A 11 -12.78 -6.08 -2.69
C ARG A 11 -11.68 -5.14 -3.17
N ASN A 12 -11.41 -4.15 -2.34
CA ASN A 12 -10.24 -3.29 -2.49
C ASN A 12 -9.09 -3.84 -1.66
N LEU A 13 -7.89 -3.73 -2.18
CA LEU A 13 -6.66 -3.91 -1.42
C LEU A 13 -5.94 -2.58 -1.39
N ASP A 14 -6.14 -1.83 -0.30
CA ASP A 14 -5.57 -0.51 -0.10
C ASP A 14 -4.32 -0.59 0.78
N VAL A 15 -3.17 -0.24 0.20
CA VAL A 15 -1.88 -0.22 0.90
C VAL A 15 -1.88 0.82 2.02
N SER A 16 -2.63 1.91 1.88
CA SER A 16 -2.70 2.97 2.90
C SER A 16 -3.42 2.49 4.15
N THR A 17 -4.35 1.54 4.04
CA THR A 17 -4.94 0.88 5.21
C THR A 17 -3.86 0.20 6.06
N VAL A 18 -2.93 -0.53 5.43
CA VAL A 18 -1.83 -1.20 6.14
C VAL A 18 -0.88 -0.17 6.76
N LYS A 19 -0.57 0.91 6.03
CA LYS A 19 0.26 2.01 6.53
C LYS A 19 -0.29 2.62 7.82
N GLU A 20 -1.58 2.97 7.85
CA GLU A 20 -2.18 3.55 9.05
C GLU A 20 -2.18 2.55 10.22
N LEU A 21 -2.45 1.26 9.97
CA LEU A 21 -2.33 0.22 11.01
C LEU A 21 -0.91 0.12 11.56
N VAL A 22 0.11 0.11 10.68
CA VAL A 22 1.52 0.08 11.09
C VAL A 22 1.89 1.30 11.93
N LYS A 23 1.50 2.50 11.48
CA LYS A 23 1.74 3.76 12.19
C LYS A 23 1.14 3.77 13.59
N HIS A 24 -0.03 3.16 13.79
CA HIS A 24 -0.70 3.11 15.08
C HIS A 24 -0.24 1.94 15.97
N TRP A 25 0.15 0.80 15.39
CA TRP A 25 0.49 -0.40 16.14
C TRP A 25 1.99 -0.57 16.41
N ALA A 26 2.84 0.11 15.65
CA ALA A 26 4.29 0.05 15.78
C ALA A 26 4.93 1.40 15.38
N PRO A 27 4.61 2.50 16.09
CA PRO A 27 5.08 3.85 15.77
C PRO A 27 6.61 4.02 15.84
N GLU A 28 7.31 3.11 16.51
CA GLU A 28 8.77 3.10 16.65
C GLU A 28 9.52 2.43 15.50
N LYS A 29 8.81 1.72 14.60
CA LYS A 29 9.43 1.02 13.48
C LYS A 29 9.60 1.94 12.27
N GLU A 30 10.61 1.63 11.46
CA GLU A 30 10.91 2.37 10.23
C GLU A 30 9.72 2.35 9.25
N GLU A 31 9.33 3.54 8.78
CA GLU A 31 8.31 3.70 7.74
C GLU A 31 8.93 3.57 6.35
N PHE A 32 8.12 3.15 5.36
CA PHE A 32 8.56 3.11 3.97
C PHE A 32 8.60 4.52 3.38
N ASP A 33 9.79 4.99 2.98
CA ASP A 33 9.95 6.29 2.32
C ASP A 33 9.49 6.24 0.84
N LYS A 34 8.42 6.96 0.54
CA LYS A 34 7.80 7.00 -0.78
C LYS A 34 8.30 8.20 -1.57
N LYS A 35 8.89 7.94 -2.74
CA LYS A 35 9.51 9.01 -3.57
C LYS A 35 8.53 9.80 -4.42
N SER A 36 7.26 9.36 -4.52
CA SER A 36 6.08 10.07 -5.07
C SER A 36 6.42 11.11 -6.14
N LYS A 37 6.74 10.63 -7.34
CA LYS A 37 7.08 11.49 -8.49
C LYS A 37 5.86 12.02 -9.23
N HIS A 38 4.64 11.71 -8.75
CA HIS A 38 3.37 12.14 -9.33
C HIS A 38 3.16 11.70 -10.78
N LEU A 39 3.79 10.58 -11.16
CA LEU A 39 3.53 9.87 -12.41
C LEU A 39 2.83 8.57 -12.07
N ALA A 40 1.66 8.32 -12.66
CA ALA A 40 0.81 7.20 -12.30
C ALA A 40 1.53 5.83 -12.30
N LEU A 41 2.41 5.59 -13.28
CA LEU A 41 3.20 4.36 -13.36
C LEU A 41 4.26 4.24 -12.26
N GLU A 42 4.84 5.35 -11.83
CA GLU A 42 5.82 5.35 -10.74
C GLU A 42 5.10 5.22 -9.39
N ASP A 43 3.99 5.93 -9.20
CA ASP A 43 3.21 5.88 -7.95
C ASP A 43 2.62 4.48 -7.67
N ILE A 44 2.20 3.75 -8.72
CA ILE A 44 1.74 2.37 -8.54
C ILE A 44 2.91 1.42 -8.22
N ARG A 45 4.10 1.64 -8.79
CA ARG A 45 5.31 0.86 -8.47
C ARG A 45 5.75 1.11 -7.03
N ASP A 46 5.72 2.36 -6.59
CA ASP A 46 5.99 2.73 -5.21
C ASP A 46 5.00 2.07 -4.25
N SER A 47 3.70 2.05 -4.59
CA SER A 47 2.68 1.40 -3.77
C SER A 47 2.87 -0.13 -3.67
N ILE A 48 3.31 -0.79 -4.75
CA ILE A 48 3.67 -2.22 -4.73
C ILE A 48 4.89 -2.46 -3.83
N ASN A 49 5.90 -1.60 -3.89
CA ASN A 49 7.10 -1.71 -3.06
C ASN A 49 6.80 -1.46 -1.58
N GLU A 50 5.94 -0.49 -1.28
CA GLU A 50 5.41 -0.19 0.06
C GLU A 50 4.74 -1.44 0.67
N LEU A 51 3.87 -2.12 -0.09
CA LEU A 51 3.23 -3.35 0.38
C LEU A 51 4.22 -4.52 0.57
N LYS A 52 5.23 -4.66 -0.31
CA LYS A 52 6.31 -5.66 -0.13
C LYS A 52 7.10 -5.40 1.14
N PHE A 53 7.39 -4.12 1.45
CA PHE A 53 8.04 -3.73 2.69
C PHE A 53 7.20 -4.13 3.90
N TYR A 54 5.90 -3.82 3.91
CA TYR A 54 5.03 -4.23 5.01
C TYR A 54 4.96 -5.74 5.17
N ARG A 55 4.82 -6.48 4.07
CA ARG A 55 4.84 -7.96 4.07
C ARG A 55 6.07 -8.51 4.77
N LYS A 56 7.26 -7.96 4.49
CA LYS A 56 8.53 -8.45 5.05
C LYS A 56 8.71 -8.15 6.54
N HIS A 57 8.20 -7.02 7.03
CA HIS A 57 8.55 -6.51 8.37
C HIS A 57 7.41 -6.58 9.39
N PHE A 58 6.16 -6.72 8.94
CA PHE A 58 4.97 -6.60 9.81
C PHE A 58 4.01 -7.80 9.74
N PHE A 59 4.08 -8.64 8.70
CA PHE A 59 3.26 -9.84 8.60
C PHE A 59 4.11 -11.10 8.87
N ASN A 60 3.54 -12.06 9.58
CA ASN A 60 4.13 -13.38 9.81
C ASN A 60 3.38 -14.43 8.98
N ILE A 61 3.82 -14.62 7.73
CA ILE A 61 3.20 -15.46 6.69
C ILE A 61 4.26 -16.11 5.83
#